data_AF-A0A4Q7KNE1-F1
#
_entry.id   AF-A0A4Q7KNE1-F1
#
_cell.length_a   1.000
_cell.length_b   1.000
_cell.length_c   1.000
_cell.angle_alpha   90.00
_cell.angle_beta   90.00
_cell.angle_gamma   90.00
#
_symmetry.space_group_name_H-M   'P 1'
#
loop_
_entity.id
_entity.type
_entity.pdbx_description
1 polymer ?
#
loop_
_entity_poly.entity_id
_entity_poly.type
_entity_poly.pdbx_seq_one_letter_code
_entity_poly.pdbx_strand_id
1 'polypeptide(L)'
;MRSKRQLEAAILLEIEHAKQHRKGREDSFVELKRQFPDDKRKAARQIAAICNAARGEDVLWIVGIDESTGQIHTPESTDIQDWWPGVAKYFEDVRPDMTHLVVSVDEGAVVGLLLETDRAPYVVRTDGRGQAQLEVPWRDGSTTRSIRRRELMRLLAPTAEIPEIEFLSAGATAEYYIDSDPVIRLTFHAKVFVDLSNAVTFPRHRQRAIIQSATGEPFVLNIDFAPFPQTRDIPAVHIETPTTVNFYAMTTYSGTPEETIGWAEDLGRSEELRLDMEISISGAERTVPWTARLDSRTGEEEKPAAMDRSWRIATWSIGT
;
A
#
# COMPACT_ATOMS: atom_id res chain seq x y z
N MET A 1 -0.86 5.52 14.18
CA MET A 1 -2.06 4.85 14.76
C MET A 1 -3.31 5.28 13.99
N ARG A 2 -4.08 4.33 13.44
CA ARG A 2 -5.31 4.68 12.69
C ARG A 2 -6.37 5.26 13.63
N SER A 3 -7.00 6.36 13.24
CA SER A 3 -8.17 6.91 13.92
C SER A 3 -9.38 5.96 13.81
N LYS A 4 -10.37 6.10 14.72
CA LYS A 4 -11.61 5.32 14.64
C LYS A 4 -12.33 5.46 13.30
N ARG A 5 -12.29 6.66 12.67
CA ARG A 5 -12.85 6.91 11.34
C ARG A 5 -12.12 6.16 10.23
N GLN A 6 -10.79 6.08 10.30
CA GLN A 6 -9.99 5.30 9.35
C GLN A 6 -10.22 3.79 9.51
N LEU A 7 -10.41 3.32 10.75
CA LEU A 7 -10.78 1.93 11.02
C LEU A 7 -12.17 1.60 10.44
N GLU A 8 -13.15 2.46 10.66
CA GLU A 8 -14.49 2.33 10.07
C GLU A 8 -14.44 2.25 8.53
N ALA A 9 -13.73 3.19 7.90
CA ALA A 9 -13.56 3.20 6.45
C ALA A 9 -12.89 1.91 5.92
N ALA A 10 -11.86 1.41 6.61
CA ALA A 10 -11.20 0.17 6.25
C ALA A 10 -12.14 -1.05 6.35
N ILE A 11 -12.97 -1.11 7.40
CA ILE A 11 -13.97 -2.18 7.57
C ILE A 11 -15.01 -2.12 6.44
N LEU A 12 -15.52 -0.93 6.12
CA LEU A 12 -16.51 -0.74 5.05
C LEU A 12 -15.95 -1.16 3.68
N LEU A 13 -14.67 -0.88 3.39
CA LEU A 13 -14.01 -1.32 2.16
C LEU A 13 -13.96 -2.86 2.04
N GLU A 14 -13.64 -3.57 3.13
CA GLU A 14 -13.63 -5.04 3.12
C GLU A 14 -15.03 -5.64 2.99
N ILE A 15 -16.05 -5.00 3.58
CA ILE A 15 -17.45 -5.39 3.39
C ILE A 15 -17.86 -5.24 1.92
N GLU A 16 -17.58 -4.09 1.32
CA GLU A 16 -17.93 -3.83 -0.08
C GLU A 16 -17.23 -4.82 -1.02
N HIS A 17 -15.94 -5.07 -0.80
CA HIS A 17 -15.20 -6.09 -1.54
C HIS A 17 -15.85 -7.48 -1.42
N ALA A 18 -16.19 -7.90 -0.19
CA ALA A 18 -16.81 -9.20 0.07
C ALA A 18 -18.16 -9.35 -0.65
N LYS A 19 -18.98 -8.28 -0.68
CA LYS A 19 -20.26 -8.25 -1.39
C LYS A 19 -20.07 -8.37 -2.90
N GLN A 20 -19.17 -7.57 -3.48
CA GLN A 20 -18.94 -7.54 -4.92
C GLN A 20 -18.44 -8.88 -5.46
N HIS A 21 -17.56 -9.56 -4.72
CA HIS A 21 -16.88 -10.77 -5.18
C HIS A 21 -17.50 -12.06 -4.65
N ARG A 22 -18.53 -11.96 -3.78
CA ARG A 22 -19.15 -13.09 -3.06
C ARG A 22 -18.14 -13.99 -2.36
N LYS A 23 -17.08 -13.37 -1.85
CA LYS A 23 -15.96 -14.03 -1.20
C LYS A 23 -15.18 -13.00 -0.38
N GLY A 24 -14.83 -13.37 0.85
CA GLY A 24 -13.95 -12.56 1.67
C GLY A 24 -12.53 -12.50 1.11
N ARG A 25 -11.85 -11.37 1.29
CA ARG A 25 -10.43 -11.23 0.98
C ARG A 25 -9.62 -11.29 2.26
N GLU A 26 -9.13 -12.48 2.59
CA GLU A 26 -8.03 -12.57 3.54
C GLU A 26 -6.73 -12.29 2.81
N ASP A 27 -5.93 -11.39 3.36
CA ASP A 27 -4.58 -11.12 2.90
C ASP A 27 -3.57 -11.32 4.05
N SER A 28 -2.40 -10.69 3.97
CA SER A 28 -1.38 -10.81 5.02
C SER A 28 -1.68 -9.99 6.27
N PHE A 29 -2.65 -9.07 6.20
CA PHE A 29 -2.98 -8.08 7.23
C PHE A 29 -4.47 -8.04 7.57
N VAL A 30 -5.31 -8.73 6.81
CA VAL A 30 -6.76 -8.85 7.04
C VAL A 30 -7.14 -10.30 7.32
N GLU A 31 -7.80 -10.54 8.45
CA GLU A 31 -8.41 -11.82 8.82
C GLU A 31 -9.93 -11.66 8.89
N LEU A 32 -10.68 -12.58 8.27
CA LEU A 32 -12.14 -12.55 8.30
C LEU A 32 -12.66 -13.74 9.09
N LYS A 33 -13.62 -13.50 9.98
CA LYS A 33 -14.28 -14.57 10.73
C LYS A 33 -15.78 -14.32 10.77
N ARG A 34 -16.55 -15.38 10.59
CA ARG A 34 -18.01 -15.30 10.71
C ARG A 34 -18.46 -15.01 12.14
N GLN A 35 -17.81 -15.61 13.12
CA GLN A 35 -18.11 -15.50 14.54
C GLN A 35 -16.82 -15.39 15.34
N PHE A 36 -16.92 -14.88 16.57
CA PHE A 36 -15.81 -14.95 17.51
C PHE A 36 -15.42 -16.40 17.75
N PRO A 37 -14.13 -16.78 17.64
CA PRO A 37 -13.72 -18.14 17.94
C PRO A 37 -14.02 -18.50 19.40
N ASP A 38 -14.65 -19.66 19.60
CA ASP A 38 -14.95 -20.19 20.94
C ASP A 38 -13.67 -20.60 21.67
N ASP A 39 -12.80 -21.31 20.97
CA ASP A 39 -11.47 -21.69 21.46
C ASP A 39 -10.55 -20.47 21.50
N LYS A 40 -10.54 -19.82 22.67
CA LYS A 40 -9.74 -18.63 22.97
C LYS A 40 -8.24 -18.86 22.82
N ARG A 41 -7.76 -20.10 23.00
CA ARG A 41 -6.34 -20.41 22.83
C ARG A 41 -5.99 -20.55 21.36
N LYS A 42 -6.83 -21.20 20.58
CA LYS A 42 -6.69 -21.23 19.12
C LYS A 42 -6.75 -19.81 18.54
N ALA A 43 -7.65 -18.97 19.04
CA ALA A 43 -7.73 -17.56 18.66
C ALA A 43 -6.43 -16.82 18.97
N ALA A 44 -5.90 -16.95 20.20
CA ALA A 44 -4.63 -16.32 20.60
C ALA A 44 -3.49 -16.75 19.68
N ARG A 45 -3.41 -18.04 19.36
CA ARG A 45 -2.42 -18.59 18.43
C ARG A 45 -2.55 -18.01 17.02
N GLN A 46 -3.77 -17.86 16.50
CA GLN A 46 -4.02 -17.27 15.18
C GLN A 46 -3.69 -15.78 15.16
N ILE A 47 -4.07 -15.03 16.19
CA ILE A 47 -3.75 -13.60 16.38
C ILE A 47 -2.25 -13.39 16.42
N ALA A 48 -1.56 -14.12 17.29
CA ALA A 48 -0.10 -14.04 17.36
C ALA A 48 0.55 -14.41 16.02
N ALA A 49 0.00 -15.39 15.28
CA ALA A 49 0.55 -15.80 14.00
C ALA A 49 0.49 -14.71 12.94
N ILE A 50 -0.67 -14.07 12.79
CA ILE A 50 -0.84 -12.98 11.82
C ILE A 50 -0.08 -11.73 12.26
N CYS A 51 -0.10 -11.37 13.55
CA CYS A 51 0.65 -10.22 14.06
C CYS A 51 2.16 -10.39 13.94
N ASN A 52 2.69 -11.59 14.20
CA ASN A 52 4.11 -11.89 13.97
C ASN A 52 4.47 -11.82 12.48
N ALA A 53 3.60 -12.29 11.60
CA ALA A 53 3.80 -12.21 10.16
C ALA A 53 3.70 -10.78 9.63
N ALA A 54 2.93 -9.91 10.29
CA ALA A 54 2.71 -8.52 9.89
C ALA A 54 3.90 -7.58 10.18
N ARG A 55 4.82 -7.96 11.07
CA ARG A 55 6.14 -7.32 11.27
C ARG A 55 6.11 -5.79 11.50
N GLY A 56 5.17 -5.29 12.29
CA GLY A 56 5.04 -3.85 12.61
C GLY A 56 3.89 -3.17 11.86
N GLU A 57 3.27 -3.84 10.91
CA GLU A 57 2.03 -3.38 10.27
C GLU A 57 0.81 -3.74 11.10
N ASP A 58 -0.14 -2.82 11.25
CA ASP A 58 -1.40 -3.09 11.92
C ASP A 58 -2.18 -4.21 11.20
N VAL A 59 -2.76 -5.12 11.97
CA VAL A 59 -3.63 -6.20 11.46
C VAL A 59 -5.08 -5.83 11.71
N LEU A 60 -5.92 -6.01 10.70
CA LEU A 60 -7.37 -5.87 10.79
C LEU A 60 -8.03 -7.24 10.87
N TRP A 61 -8.67 -7.53 12.00
CA TRP A 61 -9.46 -8.75 12.19
C TRP A 61 -10.94 -8.39 12.22
N ILE A 62 -11.71 -8.86 11.24
CA ILE A 62 -13.13 -8.54 11.11
C ILE A 62 -13.97 -9.75 11.48
N VAL A 63 -14.87 -9.58 12.45
CA VAL A 63 -15.81 -10.59 12.90
C VAL A 63 -17.22 -10.22 12.42
N GLY A 64 -17.89 -11.17 11.79
CA GLY A 64 -19.20 -11.00 11.15
C GLY A 64 -19.18 -11.09 9.62
N ILE A 65 -18.08 -11.54 9.02
CA ILE A 65 -17.98 -11.80 7.58
C ILE A 65 -17.60 -13.26 7.36
N ASP A 66 -18.42 -13.99 6.60
CA ASP A 66 -18.09 -15.35 6.18
C ASP A 66 -17.06 -15.31 5.05
N GLU A 67 -15.86 -15.83 5.31
CA GLU A 67 -14.74 -15.81 4.35
C GLU A 67 -15.06 -16.51 3.03
N SER A 68 -15.89 -17.54 3.06
CA SER A 68 -16.17 -18.42 1.92
C SER A 68 -17.26 -17.88 1.00
N THR A 69 -18.22 -17.16 1.58
CA THR A 69 -19.41 -16.66 0.86
C THR A 69 -19.47 -15.14 0.75
N GLY A 70 -18.65 -14.42 1.53
CA GLY A 70 -18.71 -12.96 1.67
C GLY A 70 -19.96 -12.45 2.40
N GLN A 71 -20.77 -13.34 2.97
CA GLN A 71 -22.01 -12.96 3.64
C GLN A 71 -21.75 -12.28 4.99
N ILE A 72 -22.55 -11.26 5.26
CA ILE A 72 -22.53 -10.54 6.54
C ILE A 72 -23.40 -11.29 7.55
N HIS A 73 -22.85 -11.49 8.74
CA HIS A 73 -23.51 -12.08 9.89
C HIS A 73 -23.29 -11.17 11.09
N THR A 74 -24.36 -10.87 11.83
CA THR A 74 -24.18 -10.24 13.12
C THR A 74 -23.58 -11.27 14.09
N PRO A 75 -22.39 -11.01 14.67
CA PRO A 75 -21.82 -11.93 15.62
C PRO A 75 -22.77 -12.15 16.80
N GLU A 76 -22.89 -13.39 17.25
CA GLU A 76 -23.64 -13.66 18.47
C GLU A 76 -22.99 -12.90 19.63
N SER A 77 -23.80 -12.44 20.58
CA SER A 77 -23.44 -11.55 21.69
C SER A 77 -22.35 -12.14 22.59
N THR A 78 -21.12 -12.18 22.10
CA THR A 78 -19.92 -12.32 22.88
C THR A 78 -19.47 -10.90 23.15
N ASP A 79 -19.54 -10.48 24.42
CA ASP A 79 -18.98 -9.19 24.79
C ASP A 79 -17.47 -9.22 24.51
N ILE A 80 -17.00 -8.29 23.67
CA ILE A 80 -15.57 -8.14 23.37
C ILE A 80 -14.76 -7.93 24.65
N GLN A 81 -15.37 -7.30 25.67
CA GLN A 81 -14.80 -7.10 26.99
C GLN A 81 -14.58 -8.41 27.75
N ASP A 82 -15.32 -9.47 27.43
CA ASP A 82 -15.13 -10.81 28.00
C ASP A 82 -14.24 -11.68 27.11
N TRP A 83 -14.42 -11.58 25.79
CA TRP A 83 -13.68 -12.39 24.82
C TRP A 83 -12.19 -12.09 24.84
N TRP A 84 -11.83 -10.82 24.73
CA TRP A 84 -10.43 -10.42 24.57
C TRP A 84 -9.56 -10.77 25.78
N PRO A 85 -9.97 -10.53 27.05
CA PRO A 85 -9.20 -11.02 28.20
C PRO A 85 -9.02 -12.55 28.19
N GLY A 86 -10.04 -13.28 27.75
CA GLY A 86 -9.99 -14.73 27.60
C GLY A 86 -8.97 -15.21 26.56
N VAL A 87 -8.72 -14.43 25.51
CA VAL A 87 -7.69 -14.66 24.48
C VAL A 87 -6.32 -14.19 24.98
N ALA A 88 -6.26 -12.98 25.51
CA ALA A 88 -5.04 -12.30 25.97
C ALA A 88 -4.27 -13.09 27.02
N LYS A 89 -4.94 -13.86 27.89
CA LYS A 89 -4.30 -14.69 28.93
C LYS A 89 -3.35 -15.78 28.39
N TYR A 90 -3.43 -16.11 27.10
CA TYR A 90 -2.57 -17.12 26.48
C TYR A 90 -1.27 -16.56 25.92
N PHE A 91 -1.09 -15.23 25.94
CA PHE A 91 0.19 -14.59 25.63
C PHE A 91 1.10 -14.62 26.87
N GLU A 92 2.38 -14.92 26.68
CA GLU A 92 3.31 -15.16 27.80
C GLU A 92 3.85 -13.88 28.46
N ASP A 93 3.96 -12.79 27.72
CA ASP A 93 4.56 -11.54 28.21
C ASP A 93 3.89 -10.34 27.54
N VAL A 94 4.06 -10.24 26.22
CA VAL A 94 3.48 -9.19 25.41
C VAL A 94 2.33 -9.73 24.57
N ARG A 95 1.25 -8.95 24.48
CA ARG A 95 0.10 -9.17 23.57
C ARG A 95 -0.02 -8.00 22.60
N PRO A 96 -0.69 -8.15 21.45
CA PRO A 96 -1.04 -6.99 20.63
C PRO A 96 -1.91 -6.01 21.42
N ASP A 97 -1.69 -4.71 21.26
CA ASP A 97 -2.68 -3.74 21.71
C ASP A 97 -3.84 -3.75 20.70
N MET A 98 -5.07 -3.64 21.22
CA MET A 98 -6.28 -3.85 20.44
C MET A 98 -7.24 -2.67 20.59
N THR A 99 -7.56 -2.05 19.47
CA THR A 99 -8.70 -1.13 19.36
C THR A 99 -9.83 -1.85 18.63
N HIS A 100 -11.07 -1.71 19.10
CA HIS A 100 -12.23 -2.31 18.43
C HIS A 100 -13.26 -1.25 18.04
N LEU A 101 -14.02 -1.56 16.99
CA LEU A 101 -15.17 -0.77 16.54
C LEU A 101 -16.27 -1.70 16.05
N VAL A 102 -17.51 -1.42 16.47
CA VAL A 102 -18.71 -2.03 15.92
C VAL A 102 -19.21 -1.15 14.79
N VAL A 103 -19.38 -1.72 13.60
CA VAL A 103 -19.88 -1.02 12.41
C VAL A 103 -21.23 -1.63 12.03
N SER A 104 -22.27 -0.79 12.03
CA SER A 104 -23.60 -1.18 11.57
C SER A 104 -23.70 -1.04 10.05
N VAL A 105 -24.28 -2.05 9.40
CA VAL A 105 -24.59 -2.10 7.97
C VAL A 105 -26.02 -2.57 7.78
N ASP A 106 -26.58 -2.42 6.58
CA ASP A 106 -27.99 -2.74 6.31
C ASP A 106 -28.37 -4.19 6.69
N GLU A 107 -27.43 -5.13 6.53
CA GLU A 107 -27.65 -6.55 6.80
C GLU A 107 -27.30 -6.98 8.25
N GLY A 108 -26.82 -6.07 9.10
CA GLY A 108 -26.46 -6.39 10.49
C GLY A 108 -25.34 -5.53 11.07
N ALA A 109 -24.50 -6.10 11.93
CA ALA A 109 -23.34 -5.42 12.46
C ALA A 109 -22.09 -6.31 12.37
N VAL A 110 -20.93 -5.71 12.11
CA VAL A 110 -19.64 -6.39 12.18
C VAL A 110 -18.78 -5.75 13.27
N VAL A 111 -17.82 -6.51 13.79
CA VAL A 111 -16.84 -6.01 14.76
C VAL A 111 -15.47 -6.05 14.11
N GLY A 112 -14.85 -4.88 13.93
CA GLY A 112 -13.45 -4.77 13.51
C GLY A 112 -12.53 -4.63 14.72
N LEU A 113 -11.47 -5.43 14.75
CA LEU A 113 -10.38 -5.36 15.72
C LEU A 113 -9.13 -4.90 14.97
N LEU A 114 -8.58 -3.76 15.36
CA LEU A 114 -7.27 -3.29 14.92
C LEU A 114 -6.24 -3.73 15.95
N LEU A 115 -5.29 -4.54 15.51
CA LEU A 115 -4.23 -5.13 16.34
C LEU A 115 -2.89 -4.48 15.97
N GLU A 116 -2.28 -3.81 16.93
CA GLU A 116 -0.96 -3.18 16.77
C GLU A 116 0.14 -4.25 16.88
N THR A 117 1.14 -4.21 15.99
CA THR A 117 2.14 -5.29 15.85
C THR A 117 3.59 -4.86 16.06
N ASP A 118 3.79 -3.63 16.52
CA ASP A 118 5.08 -2.99 16.82
C ASP A 118 5.89 -3.69 17.92
N ARG A 119 5.23 -4.45 18.80
CA ARG A 119 5.88 -5.21 19.89
C ARG A 119 6.11 -6.69 19.59
N ALA A 120 6.06 -7.10 18.33
CA ALA A 120 6.43 -8.46 17.95
C ALA A 120 7.90 -8.77 18.37
N PRO A 121 8.26 -10.02 18.72
CA PRO A 121 7.47 -11.25 18.61
C PRO A 121 6.44 -11.47 19.72
N TYR A 122 5.25 -11.90 19.33
CA TYR A 122 4.19 -12.39 20.19
C TYR A 122 4.34 -13.89 20.45
N VAL A 123 4.56 -14.24 21.72
CA VAL A 123 4.74 -15.63 22.19
C VAL A 123 3.45 -16.11 22.85
N VAL A 124 2.99 -17.31 22.51
CA VAL A 124 1.78 -17.92 23.09
C VAL A 124 2.08 -19.25 23.79
N ARG A 125 1.26 -19.57 24.79
CA ARG A 125 1.29 -20.85 25.52
C ARG A 125 0.68 -21.98 24.70
N THR A 126 1.39 -23.11 24.64
CA THR A 126 0.92 -24.34 23.98
C THR A 126 0.03 -25.18 24.91
N ASP A 127 -0.39 -26.38 24.47
CA ASP A 127 -1.19 -27.32 25.26
C ASP A 127 -0.30 -28.21 26.12
N GLY A 128 1.02 -28.00 26.04
CA GLY A 128 2.02 -28.86 26.67
C GLY A 128 2.14 -30.25 26.06
N ARG A 129 1.40 -30.59 24.98
CA ARG A 129 1.38 -31.95 24.42
C ARG A 129 2.65 -32.31 23.64
N GLY A 130 3.56 -31.35 23.42
CA GLY A 130 4.78 -31.51 22.63
C GLY A 130 6.08 -31.08 23.31
N GLN A 131 6.16 -31.11 24.65
CA GLN A 131 7.27 -30.62 25.50
C GLN A 131 7.56 -29.11 25.44
N ALA A 132 7.36 -28.47 24.30
CA ALA A 132 7.42 -27.00 24.18
C ALA A 132 6.21 -26.38 24.87
N GLN A 133 6.44 -25.55 25.89
CA GLN A 133 5.39 -24.81 26.62
C GLN A 133 5.00 -23.50 25.94
N LEU A 134 5.90 -22.96 25.12
CA LEU A 134 5.77 -21.70 24.43
C LEU A 134 6.04 -21.90 22.94
N GLU A 135 5.33 -21.16 22.11
CA GLU A 135 5.62 -21.05 20.68
C GLU A 135 5.54 -19.60 20.22
N VAL A 136 6.34 -19.26 19.21
CA VAL A 136 6.13 -18.08 18.39
C VAL A 136 5.41 -18.58 17.12
N PRO A 137 4.09 -18.37 17.02
CA PRO A 137 3.34 -18.80 15.85
C PRO A 137 3.57 -17.84 14.69
N TRP A 138 3.40 -18.33 13.47
CA TRP A 138 3.66 -17.65 12.22
C TRP A 138 2.58 -18.02 11.20
N ARG A 139 2.06 -17.01 10.50
CA ARG A 139 1.11 -17.21 9.40
C ARG A 139 1.85 -17.41 8.08
N ASP A 140 1.48 -18.46 7.36
CA ASP A 140 2.02 -18.82 6.04
C ASP A 140 0.83 -19.06 5.10
N GLY A 141 0.51 -18.07 4.27
CA GLY A 141 -0.77 -18.00 3.57
C GLY A 141 -1.93 -17.95 4.57
N SER A 142 -2.89 -18.88 4.46
CA SER A 142 -4.00 -19.04 5.42
C SER A 142 -3.70 -20.00 6.57
N THR A 143 -2.48 -20.55 6.66
CA THR A 143 -2.13 -21.58 7.64
C THR A 143 -1.32 -21.02 8.82
N THR A 144 -1.55 -21.55 10.02
CA THR A 144 -0.80 -21.19 11.23
C THR A 144 0.14 -22.31 11.65
N ARG A 145 1.44 -22.02 11.67
CA ARG A 145 2.51 -22.93 12.11
C ARG A 145 3.45 -22.24 13.09
N SER A 146 4.36 -22.96 13.74
CA SER A 146 5.42 -22.32 14.51
C SER A 146 6.45 -21.66 13.57
N ILE A 147 7.07 -20.57 14.03
CA ILE A 147 8.06 -19.80 13.29
C ILE A 147 9.32 -20.65 13.04
N ARG A 148 9.95 -20.48 11.87
CA ARG A 148 11.27 -21.06 11.57
C ARG A 148 12.37 -20.07 11.94
N ARG A 149 13.59 -20.56 12.20
CA ARG A 149 14.76 -19.71 12.52
C ARG A 149 14.91 -18.51 11.57
N ARG A 150 14.82 -18.73 10.24
CA ARG A 150 14.97 -17.65 9.24
C ARG A 150 13.92 -16.54 9.38
N GLU A 151 12.70 -16.91 9.77
CA GLU A 151 11.59 -15.97 9.95
C GLU A 151 11.77 -15.22 11.26
N LEU A 152 12.19 -15.92 12.33
CA LEU A 152 12.53 -15.30 13.60
C LEU A 152 13.67 -14.27 13.44
N MET A 153 14.71 -14.61 12.67
CA MET A 153 15.80 -13.66 12.38
C MET A 153 15.30 -12.43 11.60
N ARG A 154 14.36 -12.59 10.66
CA ARG A 154 13.74 -11.46 9.95
C ARG A 154 12.84 -10.63 10.87
N LEU A 155 12.11 -11.28 11.76
CA LEU A 155 11.23 -10.64 12.73
C LEU A 155 12.02 -9.77 13.72
N LEU A 156 13.21 -10.24 14.12
CA LEU A 156 14.11 -9.52 15.03
C LEU A 156 15.03 -8.52 14.32
N ALA A 157 15.07 -8.53 12.98
CA ALA A 157 15.80 -7.51 12.24
C ALA A 157 15.04 -6.18 12.34
N PRO A 158 15.73 -5.03 12.47
CA PRO A 158 15.07 -3.73 12.55
C PRO A 158 14.09 -3.53 11.37
N THR A 159 12.81 -3.34 11.69
CA THR A 159 11.82 -2.89 10.71
C THR A 159 12.01 -1.39 10.54
N ALA A 160 12.23 -0.93 9.31
CA ALA A 160 12.23 0.50 9.03
C ALA A 160 10.79 1.01 9.11
N GLU A 161 10.55 2.04 9.90
CA GLU A 161 9.26 2.73 9.92
C GLU A 161 8.98 3.33 8.54
N ILE A 162 7.73 3.20 8.10
CA ILE A 162 7.26 3.86 6.89
C ILE A 162 7.03 5.34 7.25
N PRO A 163 7.74 6.29 6.62
CA PRO A 163 7.55 7.70 6.88
C PRO A 163 6.20 8.18 6.36
N GLU A 164 5.66 9.24 6.96
CA GLU A 164 4.51 9.93 6.38
C GLU A 164 5.00 10.70 5.14
N ILE A 165 4.30 10.53 4.02
CA ILE A 165 4.64 11.19 2.76
C ILE A 165 3.48 12.10 2.36
N GLU A 166 3.73 13.40 2.36
CA GLU A 166 2.79 14.42 1.92
C GLU A 166 3.16 14.89 0.51
N PHE A 167 2.22 14.81 -0.42
CA PHE A 167 2.42 15.28 -1.79
C PHE A 167 2.11 16.77 -1.90
N LEU A 168 3.15 17.55 -2.23
CA LEU A 168 3.04 19.01 -2.32
C LEU A 168 2.61 19.46 -3.73
N SER A 169 3.14 18.80 -4.77
CA SER A 169 2.81 19.11 -6.16
C SER A 169 3.25 17.98 -7.09
N ALA A 170 2.55 17.79 -8.20
CA ALA A 170 2.99 16.90 -9.26
C ALA A 170 2.60 17.43 -10.64
N GLY A 171 3.35 17.04 -11.65
CA GLY A 171 3.05 17.35 -13.04
C GLY A 171 3.71 16.40 -14.02
N ALA A 172 3.13 16.32 -15.20
CA ALA A 172 3.60 15.52 -16.31
C ALA A 172 3.63 16.36 -17.59
N THR A 173 4.56 16.06 -18.49
CA THR A 173 4.67 16.69 -19.80
C THR A 173 4.89 15.60 -20.84
N ALA A 174 4.13 15.67 -21.93
CA ALA A 174 4.30 14.83 -23.10
C ALA A 174 4.87 15.66 -24.24
N GLU A 175 5.92 15.17 -24.88
CA GLU A 175 6.58 15.80 -26.02
C GLU A 175 6.72 14.78 -27.15
N TYR A 176 6.29 15.15 -28.34
CA TYR A 176 6.48 14.36 -29.55
C TYR A 176 7.77 14.79 -30.23
N TYR A 177 8.56 13.83 -30.72
CA TYR A 177 9.77 14.08 -31.50
C TYR A 177 9.64 13.44 -32.89
N ILE A 178 9.80 14.24 -33.96
CA ILE A 178 9.99 13.75 -35.34
C ILE A 178 11.50 13.66 -35.59
N ASP A 179 12.07 12.47 -35.43
CA ASP A 179 13.34 12.11 -36.06
C ASP A 179 13.10 11.03 -37.13
N SER A 180 14.09 10.20 -37.47
CA SER A 180 13.89 9.04 -38.36
C SER A 180 12.83 8.07 -37.85
N ASP A 181 12.67 7.98 -36.52
CA ASP A 181 11.64 7.19 -35.83
C ASP A 181 10.88 8.11 -34.86
N PRO A 182 9.56 8.29 -35.03
CA PRO A 182 8.80 9.15 -34.14
C PRO A 182 8.72 8.55 -32.74
N VAL A 183 8.88 9.40 -31.73
CA VAL A 183 8.79 8.98 -30.32
C VAL A 183 8.02 9.98 -29.48
N ILE A 184 7.35 9.49 -28.45
CA ILE A 184 6.75 10.33 -27.40
C ILE A 184 7.61 10.23 -26.16
N ARG A 185 8.11 11.36 -25.68
CA ARG A 185 8.76 11.49 -24.39
C ARG A 185 7.75 11.92 -23.35
N LEU A 186 7.62 11.12 -22.30
CA LEU A 186 6.85 11.47 -21.11
C LEU A 186 7.82 11.81 -20.00
N THR A 187 7.68 13.02 -19.46
CA THR A 187 8.44 13.50 -18.30
C THR A 187 7.50 13.71 -17.14
N PHE A 188 7.85 13.20 -15.97
CA PHE A 188 7.11 13.35 -14.73
C PHE A 188 7.97 14.06 -13.69
N HIS A 189 7.36 14.94 -12.91
CA HIS A 189 7.95 15.54 -11.74
C HIS A 189 6.95 15.56 -10.58
N ALA A 190 7.42 15.27 -9.38
CA ALA A 190 6.66 15.53 -8.16
C ALA A 190 7.54 16.07 -7.05
N LYS A 191 6.90 16.76 -6.12
CA LYS A 191 7.52 17.26 -4.89
C LYS A 191 6.73 16.68 -3.72
N VAL A 192 7.44 16.04 -2.81
CA VAL A 192 6.86 15.51 -1.59
C VAL A 192 7.58 16.06 -0.38
N PHE A 193 6.87 16.19 0.72
CA PHE A 193 7.43 16.28 2.04
C PHE A 193 7.46 14.87 2.65
N VAL A 194 8.61 14.48 3.18
CA VAL A 194 8.79 13.21 3.89
C VAL A 194 8.96 13.56 5.37
N ASP A 195 7.99 13.16 6.18
CA ASP A 195 8.06 13.27 7.63
C ASP A 195 8.43 11.91 8.23
N LEU A 196 9.47 11.88 9.07
CA LEU A 196 10.10 10.66 9.52
C LEU A 196 10.62 10.79 10.96
N SER A 197 10.37 9.76 11.76
CA SER A 197 10.88 9.64 13.12
C SER A 197 12.27 8.99 13.16
N ASN A 198 12.62 8.21 12.13
CA ASN A 198 13.86 7.46 12.01
C ASN A 198 14.41 7.58 10.58
N ALA A 199 15.73 7.47 10.43
CA ALA A 199 16.36 7.54 9.12
C ALA A 199 15.85 6.43 8.18
N VAL A 200 15.46 6.82 6.96
CA VAL A 200 14.90 5.93 5.94
C VAL A 200 15.76 5.93 4.70
N THR A 201 15.69 4.83 3.94
CA THR A 201 16.38 4.71 2.66
C THR A 201 15.40 4.33 1.57
N PHE A 202 15.35 5.12 0.50
CA PHE A 202 14.53 4.89 -0.69
C PHE A 202 15.39 4.28 -1.80
N PRO A 203 15.35 2.95 -2.01
CA PRO A 203 16.14 2.29 -3.04
C PRO A 203 15.58 2.60 -4.42
N ARG A 204 16.37 3.20 -5.30
CA ARG A 204 15.91 3.69 -6.61
C ARG A 204 15.34 2.59 -7.52
N HIS A 205 15.96 1.42 -7.51
CA HIS A 205 15.54 0.28 -8.33
C HIS A 205 14.21 -0.37 -7.90
N ARG A 206 13.61 0.07 -6.79
CA ARG A 206 12.31 -0.44 -6.29
C ARG A 206 11.19 0.60 -6.38
N GLN A 207 11.42 1.71 -7.09
CA GLN A 207 10.45 2.81 -7.23
C GLN A 207 9.82 2.75 -8.62
N ARG A 208 8.49 2.80 -8.67
CA ARG A 208 7.74 2.69 -9.93
C ARG A 208 6.58 3.67 -9.94
N ALA A 209 6.35 4.29 -11.09
CA ALA A 209 5.13 5.01 -11.41
C ALA A 209 4.47 4.36 -12.63
N ILE A 210 3.16 4.49 -12.71
CA ILE A 210 2.35 4.11 -13.85
C ILE A 210 1.52 5.33 -14.23
N ILE A 211 1.72 5.83 -15.45
CA ILE A 211 0.88 6.88 -16.03
C ILE A 211 -0.13 6.23 -16.95
N GLN A 212 -1.40 6.59 -16.80
CA GLN A 212 -2.48 6.09 -17.62
C GLN A 212 -3.31 7.28 -18.16
N SER A 213 -3.46 7.36 -19.48
CA SER A 213 -4.43 8.26 -20.12
C SER A 213 -5.84 7.69 -20.03
N ALA A 214 -6.86 8.48 -20.39
CA ALA A 214 -8.25 8.04 -20.34
C ALA A 214 -8.54 6.80 -21.21
N THR A 215 -7.77 6.60 -22.27
CA THR A 215 -8.09 5.69 -23.39
C THR A 215 -6.91 4.82 -23.84
N GLY A 216 -5.72 5.02 -23.28
CA GLY A 216 -4.49 4.33 -23.66
C GLY A 216 -4.00 3.27 -22.67
N GLU A 217 -3.07 2.43 -23.15
CA GLU A 217 -2.26 1.52 -22.32
C GLU A 217 -1.42 2.24 -21.24
N PRO A 218 -1.26 1.67 -20.05
CA PRO A 218 -0.45 2.29 -19.00
C PRO A 218 1.05 2.36 -19.35
N PHE A 219 1.67 3.51 -19.16
CA PHE A 219 3.11 3.70 -19.22
C PHE A 219 3.76 3.43 -17.87
N VAL A 220 4.70 2.49 -17.84
CA VAL A 220 5.50 2.22 -16.65
C VAL A 220 6.75 3.10 -16.64
N LEU A 221 6.89 3.90 -15.59
CA LEU A 221 8.04 4.72 -15.31
C LEU A 221 8.84 4.12 -14.15
N ASN A 222 10.16 4.03 -14.29
CA ASN A 222 11.03 3.90 -13.14
C ASN A 222 11.27 5.31 -12.58
N ILE A 223 11.02 5.50 -11.29
CA ILE A 223 11.10 6.84 -10.68
C ILE A 223 12.49 7.05 -10.10
N ASP A 224 13.09 8.18 -10.45
CA ASP A 224 14.33 8.63 -9.84
C ASP A 224 14.01 9.57 -8.67
N PHE A 225 14.48 9.18 -7.49
CA PHE A 225 14.61 10.09 -6.36
C PHE A 225 15.87 10.92 -6.58
N ALA A 226 15.71 12.22 -6.76
CA ALA A 226 16.85 13.12 -6.84
C ALA A 226 16.57 14.37 -6.01
N PRO A 227 17.40 14.68 -4.99
CA PRO A 227 17.52 16.05 -4.56
C PRO A 227 18.07 16.85 -5.76
N PHE A 228 17.17 17.50 -6.49
CA PHE A 228 17.53 18.39 -7.58
C PHE A 228 18.50 19.45 -7.04
N PRO A 229 19.65 19.74 -7.70
CA PRO A 229 20.00 19.39 -9.09
C PRO A 229 21.05 18.27 -9.26
N GLN A 230 21.23 17.32 -8.34
CA GLN A 230 22.43 16.45 -8.35
C GLN A 230 22.22 14.97 -8.73
N THR A 231 22.98 14.58 -9.77
CA THR A 231 23.49 13.24 -10.17
C THR A 231 22.51 12.06 -10.31
N ARG A 232 22.38 11.59 -11.56
CA ARG A 232 21.67 10.37 -12.00
C ARG A 232 22.29 9.05 -11.51
N ASP A 233 23.24 9.02 -10.56
CA ASP A 233 24.00 7.80 -10.20
C ASP A 233 23.92 7.43 -8.71
N ILE A 234 22.93 7.94 -7.97
CA ILE A 234 22.73 7.53 -6.58
C ILE A 234 21.82 6.28 -6.55
N PRO A 235 22.28 5.14 -5.98
CA PRO A 235 21.49 3.89 -5.98
C PRO A 235 20.31 3.92 -5.00
N ALA A 236 20.37 4.77 -3.98
CA ALA A 236 19.32 4.97 -3.00
C ALA A 236 19.43 6.37 -2.36
N VAL A 237 18.29 6.97 -2.03
CA VAL A 237 18.26 8.23 -1.27
C VAL A 237 18.11 7.93 0.20
N HIS A 238 19.06 8.40 1.00
CA HIS A 238 19.03 8.30 2.46
C HIS A 238 18.51 9.63 3.04
N ILE A 239 17.55 9.56 3.94
CA ILE A 239 16.97 10.74 4.58
C ILE A 239 16.99 10.52 6.09
N GLU A 240 17.63 11.43 6.81
CA GLU A 240 17.81 11.37 8.27
C GLU A 240 16.89 12.35 9.02
N THR A 241 16.36 13.36 8.33
CA THR A 241 15.49 14.40 8.92
C THR A 241 14.34 14.73 7.99
N PRO A 242 13.17 15.16 8.52
CA PRO A 242 12.05 15.59 7.70
C PRO A 242 12.48 16.61 6.65
N THR A 243 12.13 16.36 5.39
CA THR A 243 12.59 17.19 4.26
C THR A 243 11.68 17.09 3.06
N THR A 244 11.78 18.07 2.17
CA THR A 244 11.17 18.01 0.85
C THR A 244 12.10 17.28 -0.13
N VAL A 245 11.52 16.38 -0.92
CA VAL A 245 12.22 15.61 -1.95
C VAL A 245 11.51 15.81 -3.29
N ASN A 246 12.29 15.86 -4.36
CA ASN A 246 11.75 15.89 -5.72
C ASN A 246 11.89 14.50 -6.35
N PHE A 247 10.81 14.06 -6.99
CA PHE A 247 10.77 12.94 -7.90
C PHE A 247 10.90 13.44 -9.32
N TYR A 248 11.68 12.72 -10.10
CA TYR A 248 11.78 12.94 -11.53
C TYR A 248 11.77 11.59 -12.23
N ALA A 249 11.01 11.48 -13.32
CA ALA A 249 11.06 10.30 -14.16
C ALA A 249 10.89 10.70 -15.61
N MET A 250 11.49 9.93 -16.50
CA MET A 250 11.36 10.12 -17.94
C MET A 250 11.28 8.75 -18.60
N THR A 251 10.31 8.56 -19.48
CA THR A 251 10.25 7.40 -20.38
C THR A 251 10.04 7.85 -21.80
N THR A 252 10.24 6.94 -22.74
CA THR A 252 10.01 7.16 -24.15
C THR A 252 9.19 6.01 -24.70
N TYR A 253 8.10 6.35 -25.37
CA TYR A 253 7.34 5.41 -26.19
C TYR A 253 7.82 5.48 -27.63
N SER A 254 8.14 4.32 -28.18
CA SER A 254 8.49 4.13 -29.58
C SER A 254 7.65 2.98 -30.13
N GLY A 255 6.73 3.28 -31.04
CA GLY A 255 5.94 2.30 -31.77
C GLY A 255 6.12 2.48 -33.28
N THR A 256 5.22 1.91 -34.07
CA THR A 256 5.09 2.33 -35.48
C THR A 256 4.74 3.82 -35.56
N PRO A 257 5.02 4.51 -36.68
CA PRO A 257 4.62 5.90 -36.87
C PRO A 257 3.12 6.14 -36.63
N GLU A 258 2.26 5.24 -37.13
CA GLU A 258 0.81 5.32 -36.96
C GLU A 258 0.39 5.19 -35.49
N GLU A 259 0.95 4.22 -34.76
CA GLU A 259 0.69 4.06 -33.32
C GLU A 259 1.16 5.28 -32.53
N THR A 260 2.36 5.78 -32.83
CA THR A 260 2.94 6.92 -32.11
C THR A 260 2.14 8.20 -32.35
N ILE A 261 1.64 8.43 -33.57
CA ILE A 261 0.74 9.55 -33.86
C ILE A 261 -0.59 9.38 -33.12
N GLY A 262 -1.20 8.18 -33.16
CA GLY A 262 -2.44 7.90 -32.45
C GLY A 262 -2.32 8.17 -30.95
N TRP A 263 -1.20 7.80 -30.35
CA TRP A 263 -0.87 8.09 -28.96
C TRP A 263 -0.69 9.59 -28.67
N ALA A 264 -0.06 10.33 -29.58
CA ALA A 264 0.11 11.76 -29.42
C ALA A 264 -1.24 12.49 -29.46
N GLU A 265 -2.15 12.07 -30.34
CA GLU A 265 -3.52 12.59 -30.37
C GLU A 265 -4.32 12.22 -29.12
N ASP A 266 -4.19 10.97 -28.64
CA ASP A 266 -4.85 10.50 -27.42
C ASP A 266 -4.45 11.34 -26.20
N LEU A 267 -3.14 11.52 -26.02
CA LEU A 267 -2.58 12.35 -24.98
C LEU A 267 -2.99 13.82 -25.15
N GLY A 268 -2.97 14.36 -26.37
CA GLY A 268 -3.38 15.74 -26.63
C GLY A 268 -4.85 16.03 -26.30
N ARG A 269 -5.73 15.02 -26.39
CA ARG A 269 -7.16 15.12 -26.04
C ARG A 269 -7.47 14.73 -24.59
N SER A 270 -6.50 14.16 -23.87
CA SER A 270 -6.71 13.69 -22.50
C SER A 270 -6.80 14.85 -21.52
N GLU A 271 -8.01 15.13 -21.05
CA GLU A 271 -8.26 16.15 -20.02
C GLU A 271 -7.66 15.76 -18.66
N GLU A 272 -7.50 14.46 -18.40
CA GLU A 272 -6.99 13.91 -17.15
C GLU A 272 -5.94 12.82 -17.44
N LEU A 273 -4.85 12.81 -16.68
CA LEU A 273 -3.96 11.66 -16.54
C LEU A 273 -4.05 11.09 -15.14
N ARG A 274 -4.20 9.77 -15.04
CA ARG A 274 -4.02 9.05 -13.78
C ARG A 274 -2.56 8.68 -13.60
N LEU A 275 -2.05 8.92 -12.41
CA LEU A 275 -0.71 8.54 -12.00
C LEU A 275 -0.81 7.68 -10.75
N ASP A 276 -0.36 6.43 -10.83
CA ASP A 276 -0.19 5.55 -9.69
C ASP A 276 1.30 5.38 -9.39
N MET A 277 1.72 5.61 -8.15
CA MET A 277 3.10 5.48 -7.72
C MET A 277 3.22 4.47 -6.59
N GLU A 278 4.31 3.70 -6.63
CA GLU A 278 4.69 2.75 -5.59
C GLU A 278 6.06 3.14 -5.06
N ILE A 279 6.08 3.72 -3.85
CA ILE A 279 7.31 4.14 -3.19
C ILE A 279 7.81 3.05 -2.25
N SER A 280 8.94 2.41 -2.55
CA SER A 280 9.55 1.40 -1.66
C SER A 280 10.47 2.04 -0.62
N ILE A 281 10.49 1.48 0.59
CA ILE A 281 11.47 1.84 1.64
C ILE A 281 12.29 0.60 2.02
N SER A 282 13.61 0.76 2.12
CA SER A 282 14.51 -0.30 2.60
C SER A 282 14.17 -0.66 4.04
N GLY A 283 13.99 -1.94 4.31
CA GLY A 283 13.60 -2.43 5.64
C GLY A 283 12.08 -2.48 5.86
N ALA A 284 11.28 -1.90 4.97
CA ALA A 284 9.83 -2.06 4.93
C ALA A 284 9.41 -3.10 3.88
N GLU A 285 8.36 -3.88 4.18
CA GLU A 285 7.79 -4.84 3.23
C GLU A 285 6.74 -4.21 2.31
N ARG A 286 6.09 -3.12 2.74
CA ARG A 286 5.10 -2.40 1.94
C ARG A 286 5.74 -1.26 1.16
N THR A 287 5.15 -0.98 0.01
CA THR A 287 5.32 0.29 -0.69
C THR A 287 4.30 1.29 -0.16
N VAL A 288 4.58 2.58 -0.31
CA VAL A 288 3.59 3.65 -0.12
C VAL A 288 2.92 3.86 -1.47
N PRO A 289 1.69 3.34 -1.68
CA PRO A 289 0.95 3.60 -2.90
C PRO A 289 0.43 5.03 -2.87
N TRP A 290 0.43 5.69 -4.01
CA TRP A 290 -0.20 6.99 -4.19
C TRP A 290 -0.82 7.11 -5.57
N THR A 291 -2.03 7.65 -5.62
CA THR A 291 -2.72 7.91 -6.87
C THR A 291 -3.04 9.40 -6.98
N ALA A 292 -2.68 10.01 -8.10
CA ALA A 292 -3.12 11.35 -8.45
C ALA A 292 -3.84 11.38 -9.79
N ARG A 293 -4.72 12.36 -9.91
CA ARG A 293 -5.31 12.81 -11.17
C ARG A 293 -4.65 14.14 -11.50
N LEU A 294 -4.06 14.20 -12.68
CA LEU A 294 -3.40 15.39 -13.20
C LEU A 294 -4.32 15.97 -14.27
N ASP A 295 -4.83 17.17 -14.04
CA ASP A 295 -5.67 17.85 -15.00
C ASP A 295 -4.81 18.51 -16.06
N SER A 296 -5.27 18.43 -17.30
CA SER A 296 -4.62 19.10 -18.41
C SER A 296 -4.65 20.60 -18.16
N ARG A 297 -3.47 21.21 -18.13
CA ARG A 297 -3.37 22.61 -18.46
C ARG A 297 -3.28 22.63 -19.97
N THR A 298 -4.37 23.03 -20.62
CA THR A 298 -4.38 23.38 -22.04
C THR A 298 -3.43 24.57 -22.25
N GLY A 299 -2.13 24.27 -22.28
CA GLY A 299 -1.10 25.17 -22.78
C GLY A 299 -1.16 25.09 -24.29
N GLU A 300 -1.57 26.19 -24.89
CA GLU A 300 -1.45 26.57 -26.30
C GLU A 300 -0.78 25.51 -27.20
N GLU A 301 -1.52 24.99 -28.17
CA GLU A 301 -0.94 24.33 -29.36
C GLU A 301 -0.01 25.33 -30.06
N GLU A 302 1.21 25.50 -29.59
CA GLU A 302 2.28 26.03 -30.42
C GLU A 302 2.70 24.90 -31.37
N LYS A 303 1.90 24.74 -32.44
CA LYS A 303 2.39 24.05 -33.64
C LYS A 303 3.69 24.76 -34.04
N PRO A 304 4.82 24.05 -34.08
CA PRO A 304 6.08 24.70 -34.35
C PRO A 304 6.10 25.29 -35.77
N ALA A 305 6.83 26.39 -35.94
CA ALA A 305 7.30 26.80 -37.25
C ALA A 305 8.04 25.62 -37.91
N ALA A 306 7.98 25.52 -39.24
CA ALA A 306 8.34 24.34 -40.06
C ALA A 306 9.77 23.75 -39.93
N MET A 307 10.55 24.12 -38.91
CA MET A 307 11.90 23.64 -38.61
C MET A 307 12.05 22.91 -37.27
N ASP A 308 11.04 22.87 -36.40
CA ASP A 308 11.21 22.21 -35.09
C ASP A 308 10.96 20.70 -35.18
N ARG A 309 11.91 19.91 -34.69
CA ARG A 309 11.89 18.42 -34.72
C ARG A 309 11.12 17.82 -33.54
N SER A 310 10.48 18.65 -32.73
CA SER A 310 9.65 18.23 -31.62
C SER A 310 8.57 19.26 -31.32
N TRP A 311 7.45 18.82 -30.73
CA TRP A 311 6.48 19.73 -30.13
C TRP A 311 5.93 19.15 -28.83
N ARG A 312 5.48 20.04 -27.95
CA ARG A 312 4.78 19.66 -26.73
C ARG A 312 3.36 19.25 -27.06
N ILE A 313 2.98 18.04 -26.65
CA ILE A 313 1.63 17.50 -26.84
C ILE A 313 0.70 18.12 -25.79
N ALA A 314 1.06 17.99 -24.52
CA ALA A 314 0.25 18.47 -23.40
C ALA A 314 1.07 18.55 -22.11
N THR A 315 0.53 19.28 -21.14
CA THR A 315 1.06 19.35 -19.76
C THR A 315 -0.09 19.14 -18.79
N TRP A 316 0.15 18.33 -17.77
CA TRP A 316 -0.81 18.08 -16.71
C TRP A 316 -0.19 18.41 -15.37
N SER A 317 -1.01 18.87 -14.43
CA SER A 317 -0.59 19.14 -13.06
C SER A 317 -1.74 18.92 -12.10
N ILE A 318 -1.44 18.66 -10.83
CA ILE A 318 -2.46 18.74 -9.79
C ILE A 318 -2.96 20.19 -9.73
N GLY A 319 -4.27 20.41 -9.89
CA GLY A 319 -4.89 21.72 -9.71
C GLY A 319 -4.58 22.25 -8.31
N THR A 320 -3.92 23.41 -8.25
CA THR A 320 -3.77 24.21 -7.02
C THR A 320 -5.06 24.87 -6.64
#